data_AF-A0A7I8DP58-F1
#
_entry.id   AF-A0A7I8DP58-F1
#
_cell.length_a   1.000
_cell.length_b   1.000
_cell.length_c   1.000
_cell.angle_alpha   90.00
_cell.angle_beta   90.00
_cell.angle_gamma   90.00
#
_symmetry.space_group_name_H-M   'P 1'
#
loop_
_entity.id
_entity.type
_entity.pdbx_description
1 polymer ?
#
loop_
_entity_poly.entity_id
_entity_poly.type
_entity_poly.pdbx_seq_one_letter_code
_entity_poly.pdbx_strand_id
1 'polypeptide(L)'
;MNVAFPSTIIRHFVNYTQKEIFTTEKYLYLKALRGIAIIVSTKGTDKNADKAIRGTLRENGKLIISLTNKDLITMIERKATDNNLPAEFLSEKLDNMLVDLEK
;
A
#
# COMPACT_ATOMS: atom_id res chain seq x y z
N MET A 1 19.91 2.56 22.84
CA MET A 1 18.89 1.50 22.80
C MET A 1 17.88 1.88 21.73
N ASN A 2 18.05 1.37 20.51
CA ASN A 2 17.19 1.71 19.38
C ASN A 2 15.99 0.76 19.39
N VAL A 3 14.92 1.15 20.08
CA VAL A 3 13.63 0.46 19.96
C VAL A 3 13.07 0.84 18.60
N ALA A 4 13.34 0.02 17.59
CA ALA A 4 12.73 0.14 16.27
C ALA A 4 11.23 -0.11 16.43
N PHE A 5 10.46 0.97 16.58
CA PHE A 5 9.02 0.87 16.40
C PHE A 5 8.77 0.37 14.98
N PRO A 6 7.93 -0.67 14.77
CA PRO A 6 7.63 -1.14 13.43
C PRO A 6 7.03 0.04 12.64
N SER A 7 7.76 0.49 11.62
CA SER A 7 7.44 1.66 10.79
C SER A 7 6.36 1.36 9.75
N THR A 8 6.06 0.07 9.53
CA THR A 8 5.13 -0.39 8.50
C THR A 8 4.16 -1.43 9.07
N ILE A 9 2.88 -1.29 8.71
CA ILE A 9 1.83 -2.25 9.03
C ILE A 9 1.55 -3.12 7.79
N ILE A 10 1.53 -4.44 7.94
CA ILE A 10 1.15 -5.37 6.87
C ILE A 10 -0.17 -6.04 7.24
N ARG A 11 -1.17 -5.97 6.36
CA ARG A 11 -2.46 -6.68 6.53
C ARG A 11 -2.79 -7.51 5.30
N HIS A 12 -3.42 -8.65 5.54
CA HIS A 12 -3.98 -9.50 4.51
C HIS A 12 -5.51 -9.45 4.54
N PHE A 13 -6.13 -9.31 3.37
CA PHE A 13 -7.58 -9.39 3.19
C PHE A 13 -7.92 -10.23 1.96
N VAL A 14 -8.96 -11.07 2.03
CA VAL A 14 -9.42 -11.78 0.83
C VAL A 14 -10.07 -10.78 -0.15
N ASN A 15 -10.99 -9.95 0.36
CA ASN A 15 -11.56 -8.77 -0.26
C ASN A 15 -11.65 -7.67 0.80
N TYR A 16 -11.59 -6.40 0.40
CA TYR A 16 -11.79 -5.30 1.33
C TYR A 16 -12.43 -4.08 0.66
N THR A 17 -13.10 -3.29 1.48
CA THR A 17 -13.87 -2.11 1.12
C THR A 17 -13.26 -0.85 1.74
N GLN A 18 -13.91 0.29 1.53
CA GLN A 18 -13.57 1.56 2.17
C GLN A 18 -13.48 1.47 3.71
N LYS A 19 -14.28 0.60 4.35
CA LYS A 19 -14.27 0.46 5.82
C LYS A 19 -12.95 -0.08 6.35
N GLU A 20 -12.37 -1.09 5.70
CA GLU A 20 -11.09 -1.67 6.09
C GLU A 20 -9.94 -0.69 5.90
N ILE A 21 -10.01 0.18 4.89
CA ILE A 21 -9.03 1.26 4.66
C ILE A 21 -9.00 2.22 5.84
N PHE A 22 -10.14 2.80 6.22
CA PHE A 22 -10.20 3.71 7.36
C PHE A 22 -9.86 3.03 8.68
N THR A 23 -10.21 1.75 8.83
CA THR A 23 -9.80 0.98 10.01
C THR A 23 -8.29 0.84 10.06
N THR A 24 -7.65 0.57 8.93
CA THR A 24 -6.18 0.46 8.83
C THR A 24 -5.50 1.81 9.05
N GLU A 25 -6.08 2.89 8.52
CA GLU A 25 -5.59 4.26 8.72
C GLU A 25 -5.53 4.66 10.20
N LYS A 26 -6.49 4.23 11.02
CA LYS A 26 -6.49 4.50 12.47
C LYS A 26 -5.26 3.93 13.19
N TYR A 27 -4.65 2.88 12.65
CA TYR A 27 -3.40 2.32 13.19
C TYR A 27 -2.15 3.04 12.67
N LEU A 28 -2.28 3.83 11.60
CA LEU A 28 -1.19 4.65 11.07
C LEU A 28 -1.08 5.95 11.87
N TYR A 29 0.12 6.21 12.39
CA TYR A 29 0.42 7.37 13.21
C TYR A 29 1.76 7.97 12.82
N LEU A 30 1.70 9.06 12.05
CA LEU A 30 2.88 9.74 11.50
C LEU A 30 3.85 10.21 12.58
N LYS A 31 3.34 10.72 13.72
CA LYS A 31 4.18 11.16 14.84
C LYS A 31 4.98 10.02 15.49
N ALA A 32 4.58 8.77 15.29
CA ALA A 32 5.32 7.58 15.74
C ALA A 32 6.07 6.88 14.60
N LEU A 33 6.27 7.54 13.45
CA LEU A 33 6.93 7.00 12.26
C LEU A 33 6.23 5.76 11.68
N ARG A 34 4.92 5.61 11.95
CA ARG A 34 4.06 4.55 11.40
C ARG A 34 3.15 5.11 10.33
N GLY A 35 3.74 5.68 9.29
CA GLY A 35 3.00 6.38 8.23
C GLY A 35 2.50 5.48 7.11
N ILE A 36 2.97 4.22 7.05
CA ILE A 36 2.84 3.36 5.87
C ILE A 36 2.15 2.05 6.24
N ALA A 37 1.15 1.66 5.45
CA ALA A 37 0.60 0.31 5.43
C ALA A 37 0.76 -0.35 4.06
N ILE A 38 0.99 -1.66 4.05
CA ILE A 38 0.89 -2.50 2.86
C ILE A 38 -0.26 -3.47 3.08
N ILE A 39 -1.23 -3.46 2.18
CA ILE A 39 -2.37 -4.36 2.18
C ILE A 39 -2.20 -5.34 1.03
N VAL A 40 -2.27 -6.64 1.33
CA VAL A 40 -2.22 -7.71 0.32
C VAL A 40 -3.59 -8.35 0.20
N SER A 41 -4.14 -8.43 -1.02
CA SER A 41 -5.42 -9.08 -1.29
C SER A 41 -5.46 -10.03 -2.47
N THR A 42 -6.46 -10.91 -2.47
CA THR A 42 -6.56 -11.94 -3.52
C THR A 42 -7.08 -11.40 -4.84
N LYS A 43 -8.08 -10.50 -4.79
CA LYS A 43 -8.80 -10.00 -5.97
C LYS A 43 -8.68 -8.49 -6.20
N GLY A 44 -8.02 -7.76 -5.30
CA GLY A 44 -7.93 -6.30 -5.34
C GLY A 44 -9.00 -5.59 -4.52
N THR A 45 -9.33 -4.39 -4.96
CA THR A 45 -10.12 -3.38 -4.25
C THR A 45 -11.42 -3.07 -4.97
N ASP A 46 -12.43 -2.66 -4.21
CA ASP A 46 -13.56 -1.92 -4.78
C ASP A 46 -13.15 -0.47 -5.11
N LYS A 47 -13.84 0.16 -6.07
CA LYS A 47 -13.59 1.57 -6.47
C LYS A 47 -13.62 2.54 -5.30
N ASN A 48 -14.48 2.27 -4.30
CA ASN A 48 -14.56 3.10 -3.11
C ASN A 48 -13.34 2.92 -2.19
N ALA A 49 -12.77 1.72 -2.12
CA ALA A 49 -11.54 1.46 -1.38
C ALA A 49 -10.35 2.18 -2.03
N ASP A 50 -10.25 2.18 -3.36
CA ASP A 50 -9.21 2.92 -4.08
C ASP A 50 -9.30 4.43 -3.85
N LYS A 51 -10.52 4.98 -3.89
CA LYS A 51 -10.76 6.39 -3.54
C LYS A 51 -10.35 6.68 -2.10
N ALA A 52 -10.68 5.79 -1.17
CA ALA A 52 -10.31 5.95 0.23
C ALA A 52 -8.79 5.90 0.43
N ILE A 53 -8.07 4.99 -0.23
CA ILE A 53 -6.60 4.92 -0.20
C ILE A 53 -6.00 6.26 -0.64
N ARG A 54 -6.46 6.79 -1.79
CA ARG A 54 -6.00 8.08 -2.31
C ARG A 54 -6.36 9.24 -1.37
N GLY A 55 -7.58 9.27 -0.85
CA GLY A 55 -8.04 10.26 0.12
C GLY A 55 -7.17 10.28 1.38
N THR A 56 -6.87 9.11 1.94
CA THR A 56 -6.00 8.96 3.12
C THR A 56 -4.60 9.53 2.88
N LEU A 57 -4.02 9.34 1.68
CA LEU A 57 -2.73 9.93 1.33
C LEU A 57 -2.83 11.45 1.16
N ARG A 58 -3.82 11.95 0.43
CA ARG A 58 -4.02 13.38 0.14
C ARG A 58 -4.32 14.21 1.39
N GLU A 59 -5.20 13.70 2.25
CA GLU A 59 -5.74 14.44 3.39
C GLU A 59 -4.84 14.30 4.62
N ASN A 60 -4.34 13.09 4.86
CA ASN A 60 -3.69 12.74 6.12
C ASN A 60 -2.20 12.43 5.97
N GLY A 61 -1.65 12.41 4.75
CA GLY A 61 -0.25 12.10 4.47
C GLY A 61 0.14 10.66 4.82
N LYS A 62 -0.86 9.77 5.00
CA LYS A 62 -0.66 8.37 5.37
C LYS A 62 -0.71 7.52 4.10
N LEU A 63 0.33 6.74 3.88
CA LEU A 63 0.44 5.92 2.68
C LEU A 63 -0.16 4.53 2.93
N ILE A 64 -1.03 4.09 2.04
CA ILE A 64 -1.53 2.71 2.00
C ILE A 64 -1.27 2.15 0.60
N ILE A 65 -0.41 1.14 0.50
CA ILE A 65 -0.13 0.44 -0.76
C ILE A 65 -1.02 -0.79 -0.83
N SER A 66 -1.88 -0.88 -1.85
CA SER A 66 -2.65 -2.07 -2.17
C SER A 66 -1.87 -2.97 -3.11
N LEU A 67 -1.67 -4.24 -2.76
CA LEU A 67 -1.09 -5.27 -3.60
C LEU A 67 -2.08 -6.42 -3.77
N THR A 68 -2.13 -6.96 -4.98
CA THR A 68 -2.92 -8.15 -5.29
C THR A 68 -2.01 -9.36 -5.50
N ASN A 69 -2.59 -10.56 -5.50
CA ASN A 69 -1.85 -11.76 -5.91
C ASN A 69 -1.20 -11.62 -7.29
N LYS A 70 -1.83 -10.88 -8.22
CA LYS A 70 -1.24 -10.58 -9.53
C LYS A 70 0.01 -9.72 -9.39
N ASP A 71 -0.03 -8.68 -8.57
CA ASP A 71 1.15 -7.84 -8.30
C ASP A 71 2.30 -8.67 -7.70
N LEU A 72 1.99 -9.60 -6.79
CA LEU A 72 2.99 -10.51 -6.21
C LEU A 72 3.62 -11.43 -7.25
N ILE A 73 2.80 -12.04 -8.12
CA ILE A 73 3.27 -12.89 -9.21
C ILE A 73 4.17 -12.09 -10.14
N THR A 74 3.74 -10.90 -10.56
CA THR A 74 4.54 -10.00 -11.42
C THR A 74 5.88 -9.66 -10.77
N MET A 75 5.92 -9.36 -9.47
CA MET A 75 7.18 -9.08 -8.76
C MET A 75 8.11 -10.28 -8.74
N ILE A 76 7.58 -11.50 -8.57
CA ILE A 76 8.37 -12.74 -8.59
C ILE A 76 8.92 -12.99 -10.01
N GLU A 77 8.09 -12.83 -11.03
CA GLU A 77 8.46 -13.03 -12.44
C GLU A 77 9.53 -12.03 -12.91
N ARG A 78 9.38 -10.74 -12.58
CA ARG A 78 10.37 -9.69 -12.88
C ARG A 78 11.70 -9.95 -12.19
N LYS A 79 11.65 -10.41 -10.93
CA LYS A 79 12.86 -10.80 -10.20
C LYS A 79 13.55 -12.00 -10.84
N ALA A 80 12.80 -12.98 -11.34
CA ALA A 80 13.34 -14.18 -11.95
C ALA A 80 13.90 -13.95 -13.36
N THR A 81 13.25 -13.09 -14.16
CA THR A 81 13.57 -12.90 -15.58
C THR A 81 14.58 -11.77 -15.80
N ASP A 82 14.35 -10.61 -15.20
CA ASP A 82 15.07 -9.37 -15.50
C ASP A 82 16.06 -8.98 -14.40
N ASN A 83 16.19 -9.82 -13.36
CA ASN A 83 16.92 -9.54 -12.12
C ASN A 83 16.48 -8.22 -11.46
N ASN A 84 15.25 -7.79 -11.75
CA ASN A 84 14.67 -6.54 -11.28
C ASN A 84 14.22 -6.69 -9.82
N LEU A 85 14.48 -5.68 -9.00
CA LEU A 85 14.10 -5.70 -7.59
C LEU A 85 12.59 -5.45 -7.42
N PRO A 86 11.88 -6.22 -6.58
CA PRO A 86 10.48 -5.92 -6.22
C PRO A 86 10.25 -4.49 -5.73
N ALA A 87 11.31 -3.84 -5.20
CA ALA A 87 11.29 -2.43 -4.83
C ALA A 87 11.01 -1.50 -6.02
N GLU A 88 11.51 -1.78 -7.23
CA GLU A 88 11.26 -0.97 -8.42
C GLU A 88 9.77 -1.05 -8.82
N PHE A 89 9.17 -2.24 -8.75
CA PHE A 89 7.73 -2.40 -8.97
C PHE A 89 6.90 -1.59 -7.97
N LEU A 90 7.31 -1.57 -6.69
CA LEU A 90 6.64 -0.77 -5.66
C LEU A 90 6.80 0.73 -5.91
N SER A 91 7.97 1.18 -6.37
CA SER A 91 8.21 2.57 -6.76
C SER A 91 7.33 2.97 -7.95
N GLU A 92 7.28 2.16 -9.01
CA GLU A 92 6.40 2.39 -10.15
C GLU A 92 4.93 2.50 -9.72
N LYS A 93 4.49 1.62 -8.81
CA LYS A 93 3.12 1.63 -8.29
C LYS A 93 2.82 2.88 -7.47
N LEU A 94 3.79 3.36 -6.69
CA LEU A 94 3.70 4.61 -5.95
C LEU A 94 3.63 5.80 -6.90
N ASP A 95 4.52 5.87 -7.90
CA ASP A 95 4.55 6.97 -8.87
C ASP A 95 3.24 7.09 -9.63
N ASN A 96 2.68 5.96 -10.10
CA ASN A 96 1.37 5.93 -10.75
C ASN A 96 0.26 6.47 -9.83
N MET A 97 0.30 6.12 -8.55
CA MET A 97 -0.67 6.62 -7.57
C MET A 97 -0.53 8.13 -7.35
N LEU A 98 0.71 8.66 -7.32
CA LEU A 98 1.00 10.09 -7.17
C LEU A 98 0.56 10.90 -8.39
N VAL A 99 0.80 10.42 -9.61
CA VAL A 99 0.34 11.06 -10.84
C VAL A 99 -1.19 11.17 -10.88
N ASP A 100 -1.90 10.15 -10.41
CA ASP A 100 -3.35 10.16 -10.33
C ASP A 100 -3.91 11.05 -9.20
N LEU A 101 -3.07 11.46 -8.23
CA LEU A 101 -3.45 12.39 -7.15
C LEU A 101 -3.36 13.87 -7.58
N GLU A 102 -2.57 14.17 -8.60
CA GLU A 102 -2.43 15.52 -9.17
C GLU A 102 -3.61 15.91 -10.08
N LYS A 103 -4.45 14.95 -10.47
CA LYS A 103 -5.69 15.16 -11.24
C LYS A 103 -6.89 15.44 -10.35
#